data_AF-A0A6L0XH57-F1
#
_entry.id   AF-A0A6L0XH57-F1
#
_cell.length_a   1.000
_cell.length_b   1.000
_cell.length_c   1.000
_cell.angle_alpha   90.00
_cell.angle_beta   90.00
_cell.angle_gamma   90.00
#
_symmetry.space_group_name_H-M   'P 1'
#
loop_
_entity.id
_entity.type
_entity.pdbx_description
1 polymer ?
#
loop_
_entity_poly.entity_id
_entity_poly.type
_entity_poly.pdbx_seq_one_letter_code
_entity_poly.pdbx_strand_id
1 'polypeptide(L)'
;METPLTSGQLDALLDKDAETADMERRLRELRKKPDKNAAAIKALEEEVQKRAQELADGHLAEERSKCLAAEYGGRTMGALPLCDDAAYRDAEAAYMKMLESDHADAAALQRLIDTMNERAAGIAHDMNVADRAKYLPKALRGVPLRALPLDDDDEFRRLEHERARAAGTPGHKAEVEALEAQLLARADELARARLAGDRAYLAPEPAGIPLELVPLDEDAEFCAKEAQRAELKENGKADRSGIALRETELNARAVEVAQQLKDGERGKLLAASYEGIPTSELPLDTDAAFHEMEVERLRRVRTCADADADAEVARLEDEMRNRARDLAVSKKASERVMLRSMETPLTSGQLDALLDKDAETADMERRLRELRKKPDKNAAAIKALEEEVQKRAQELADGHLAEERSKCLAAEYGGRTMGALPLCDDAAYRDAEAAYMKMLESDHADAAALQRLIDTMNERAAGIAHDMNVADRAKYLPKALRGVPLRALPLDDDDEFRRLEHERARAAGTPGHKAEVEALEAQLLARAMSWHGPDLRATAHILRRSQRGFL
;
A
#
# COMPACT_ATOMS: atom_id res chain seq x y z
N MET A 1 71.31 26.99 7.14
CA MET A 1 69.89 27.23 7.50
C MET A 1 69.23 27.75 6.26
N GLU A 2 68.19 27.08 5.78
CA GLU A 2 67.36 27.65 4.71
C GLU A 2 66.35 28.56 5.39
N THR A 3 66.67 29.85 5.45
CA THR A 3 65.75 30.90 5.90
C THR A 3 65.29 31.69 4.68
N PRO A 4 64.00 32.07 4.59
CA PRO A 4 63.50 32.96 3.54
C PRO A 4 63.97 34.42 3.72
N LEU A 5 64.61 34.76 4.86
CA LEU A 5 65.26 36.05 5.07
C LEU A 5 66.52 36.16 4.21
N THR A 6 66.81 37.36 3.72
CA THR A 6 68.11 37.61 3.10
C THR A 6 69.22 37.74 4.16
N SER A 7 70.48 37.66 3.74
CA SER A 7 71.63 37.91 4.63
C SER A 7 71.54 39.28 5.30
N GLY A 8 71.09 40.31 4.57
CA GLY A 8 71.01 41.67 5.10
C GLY A 8 69.95 41.81 6.21
N GLN A 9 68.77 41.21 6.01
CA GLN A 9 67.74 41.09 7.04
C GLN A 9 68.22 40.36 8.28
N LEU A 10 68.91 39.23 8.12
CA LEU A 10 69.40 38.45 9.25
C LEU A 10 70.45 39.22 10.05
N ASP A 11 71.43 39.83 9.37
CA ASP A 11 72.45 40.66 10.00
C ASP A 11 71.82 41.84 10.77
N ALA A 12 70.82 42.50 10.17
CA ALA A 12 70.11 43.61 10.81
C ALA A 12 69.31 43.19 12.07
N LEU A 13 68.82 41.95 12.13
CA LEU A 13 68.17 41.40 13.32
C LEU A 13 69.19 41.07 14.42
N LEU A 14 70.30 40.43 14.04
CA LEU A 14 71.39 40.07 14.95
C LEU A 14 72.05 41.30 15.58
N ASP A 15 72.23 42.38 14.80
CA ASP A 15 72.82 43.65 15.29
C ASP A 15 71.93 44.38 16.31
N LYS A 16 70.60 44.16 16.24
CA LYS A 16 69.63 44.80 17.14
C LYS A 16 69.40 44.02 18.43
N ASP A 17 69.76 42.73 18.49
CA ASP A 17 69.57 41.89 19.65
C ASP A 17 70.76 42.02 20.63
N ALA A 18 70.47 42.39 21.88
CA ALA A 18 71.52 42.61 22.87
C ALA A 18 72.17 41.30 23.33
N GLU A 19 71.44 40.17 23.27
CA GLU A 19 71.94 38.87 23.68
C GLU A 19 72.91 38.29 22.64
N THR A 20 72.61 38.39 21.35
CA THR A 20 73.55 38.03 20.27
C THR A 20 74.82 38.87 20.33
N ALA A 21 74.71 40.19 20.57
CA ALA A 21 75.87 41.06 20.71
C ALA A 21 76.78 40.68 21.90
N ASP A 22 76.20 40.21 23.02
CA ASP A 22 76.96 39.71 24.17
C ASP A 22 77.59 38.34 23.88
N MET A 23 76.85 37.42 23.24
CA MET A 23 77.37 36.13 22.81
C MET A 23 78.52 36.27 21.82
N GLU A 24 78.43 37.19 20.86
CA GLU A 24 79.53 37.51 19.94
C GLU A 24 80.77 38.03 20.67
N ARG A 25 80.59 38.91 21.67
CA ARG A 25 81.70 39.41 22.48
C ARG A 25 82.39 38.27 23.22
N ARG A 26 81.61 37.35 23.81
CA ARG A 26 82.12 36.14 24.48
C ARG A 26 82.84 35.21 23.50
N LEU A 27 82.33 35.02 22.28
CA LEU A 27 83.01 34.27 21.22
C LEU A 27 84.35 34.91 20.85
N ARG A 28 84.43 36.24 20.71
CA ARG A 28 85.68 36.96 20.42
C ARG A 28 86.73 36.74 21.52
N GLU A 29 86.32 36.73 22.79
CA GLU A 29 87.21 36.45 23.92
C GLU A 29 87.68 34.98 23.95
N LEU A 30 86.78 34.02 23.76
CA LEU A 30 87.12 32.59 23.74
C LEU A 30 88.07 32.25 22.58
N ARG A 31 87.90 32.90 21.41
CA ARG A 31 88.76 32.75 20.23
C ARG A 31 90.18 33.29 20.41
N LYS A 32 90.51 34.03 21.48
CA LYS A 32 91.90 34.41 21.81
C LYS A 32 92.78 33.21 22.20
N LYS A 33 92.18 32.10 22.66
CA LYS A 33 92.86 30.84 23.01
C LYS A 33 92.06 29.63 22.49
N PRO A 34 91.99 29.44 21.17
CA PRO A 34 91.07 28.48 20.55
C PRO A 34 91.35 27.03 20.99
N ASP A 35 92.63 26.65 21.12
CA ASP A 35 93.03 25.29 21.50
C ASP A 35 92.56 24.89 22.92
N LYS A 36 92.42 25.87 23.82
CA LYS A 36 91.98 25.63 25.21
C LYS A 36 90.47 25.77 25.37
N ASN A 37 89.80 26.41 24.42
CA ASN A 37 88.39 26.82 24.50
C ASN A 37 87.51 26.14 23.44
N ALA A 38 88.01 25.18 22.67
CA ALA A 38 87.32 24.59 21.53
C ALA A 38 85.87 24.12 21.84
N ALA A 39 85.66 23.44 22.97
CA ALA A 39 84.33 22.99 23.37
C ALA A 39 83.38 24.17 23.73
N ALA A 40 83.90 25.20 24.40
CA ALA A 40 83.13 26.39 24.76
C ALA A 40 82.81 27.27 23.55
N ILE A 41 83.72 27.35 22.57
CA ILE A 41 83.49 28.03 21.29
C ILE A 41 82.36 27.32 20.54
N LYS A 42 82.43 25.99 20.39
CA LYS A 42 81.40 25.22 19.69
C LYS A 42 80.03 25.35 20.36
N ALA A 43 79.96 25.20 21.68
CA ALA A 43 78.70 25.34 22.43
C ALA A 43 78.09 26.74 22.27
N LEU A 44 78.91 27.80 22.32
CA LEU A 44 78.44 29.17 22.16
C LEU A 44 78.09 29.49 20.69
N GLU A 45 78.76 28.87 19.71
CA GLU A 45 78.35 28.94 18.30
C GLU A 45 76.99 28.26 18.08
N GLU A 46 76.72 27.14 18.74
CA GLU A 46 75.40 26.49 18.73
C GLU A 46 74.33 27.36 19.41
N GLU A 47 74.65 28.04 20.51
CA GLU A 47 73.74 29.00 21.18
C GLU A 47 73.44 30.22 20.29
N VAL A 48 74.46 30.82 19.66
CA VAL A 48 74.28 31.92 18.71
C VAL A 48 73.43 31.48 17.53
N GLN A 49 73.68 30.28 16.99
CA GLN A 49 72.89 29.72 15.90
C GLN A 49 71.43 29.54 16.30
N LYS A 50 71.18 29.03 17.52
CA LYS A 50 69.83 28.86 18.05
C LYS A 50 69.12 30.22 18.22
N ARG A 51 69.81 31.22 18.79
CA ARG A 51 69.24 32.57 18.95
C ARG A 51 68.97 33.25 17.61
N ALA A 52 69.88 33.09 16.64
CA ALA A 52 69.69 33.59 15.27
C ALA A 52 68.44 32.98 14.62
N GLN A 53 68.22 31.67 14.82
CA GLN A 53 67.00 31.01 14.35
C GLN A 53 65.74 31.53 15.06
N GLU A 54 65.78 31.70 16.39
CA GLU A 54 64.66 32.27 17.16
C GLU A 54 64.28 33.68 16.69
N LEU A 55 65.27 34.53 16.41
CA LEU A 55 65.04 35.87 15.88
C LEU A 55 64.49 35.84 14.45
N ALA A 56 65.02 34.95 13.60
CA ALA A 56 64.54 34.77 12.24
C ALA A 56 63.07 34.29 12.23
N ASP A 57 62.73 33.29 13.03
CA ASP A 57 61.38 32.74 13.17
C ASP A 57 60.41 33.79 13.73
N GLY A 58 60.84 34.57 14.73
CA GLY A 58 60.05 35.66 15.30
C GLY A 58 59.74 36.75 14.28
N HIS A 59 60.74 37.19 13.51
CA HIS A 59 60.54 38.18 12.45
C HIS A 59 59.64 37.65 11.33
N LEU A 60 59.83 36.39 10.92
CA LEU A 60 58.96 35.75 9.93
C LEU A 60 57.51 35.65 10.41
N ALA A 61 57.29 35.28 11.68
CA ALA A 61 55.95 35.23 12.25
C ALA A 61 55.28 36.62 12.28
N GLU A 62 56.03 37.67 12.61
CA GLU A 62 55.54 39.05 12.57
C GLU A 62 55.15 39.47 11.15
N GLU A 63 56.00 39.24 10.15
CA GLU A 63 55.70 39.58 8.76
C GLU A 63 54.53 38.77 8.21
N ARG A 64 54.48 37.47 8.48
CA ARG A 64 53.34 36.61 8.14
C ARG A 64 52.04 37.13 8.72
N SER A 65 52.04 37.66 9.94
CA SER A 65 50.83 38.22 10.56
C SER A 65 50.29 39.48 9.86
N LYS A 66 51.13 40.17 9.07
CA LYS A 66 50.74 41.38 8.33
C LYS A 66 50.12 41.06 6.96
N CYS A 67 50.53 39.96 6.34
CA CYS A 67 50.15 39.63 4.97
C CYS A 67 49.25 38.39 4.82
N LEU A 68 49.18 37.51 5.81
CA LEU A 68 48.39 36.28 5.74
C LEU A 68 47.16 36.38 6.62
N ALA A 69 46.09 35.70 6.21
CA ALA A 69 44.93 35.49 7.07
C ALA A 69 45.31 34.67 8.33
N ALA A 70 44.58 34.90 9.42
CA ALA A 70 44.77 34.17 10.67
C ALA A 70 44.46 32.67 10.54
N GLU A 71 43.52 32.32 9.67
CA GLU A 71 43.12 30.95 9.36
C GLU A 71 42.76 30.77 7.89
N TYR A 72 42.94 29.54 7.40
CA TYR A 72 42.54 29.09 6.07
C TYR A 72 41.79 27.77 6.21
N GLY A 73 40.60 27.67 5.63
CA GLY A 73 39.78 26.45 5.68
C GLY A 73 39.51 25.92 7.10
N GLY A 74 39.43 26.81 8.09
CA GLY A 74 39.27 26.46 9.51
C GLY A 74 40.56 26.06 10.23
N ARG A 75 41.71 26.10 9.57
CA ARG A 75 43.03 25.78 10.15
C ARG A 75 43.81 27.05 10.42
N THR A 76 44.43 27.14 11.58
CA THR A 76 45.34 28.26 11.89
C THR A 76 46.58 28.19 11.02
N MET A 77 47.18 29.34 10.72
CA MET A 77 48.41 29.40 9.92
C MET A 77 49.53 28.49 10.47
N GLY A 78 49.69 28.43 11.79
CA GLY A 78 50.70 27.58 12.44
C GLY A 78 50.44 26.07 12.33
N ALA A 79 49.22 25.66 11.97
CA ALA A 79 48.87 24.26 11.73
C ALA A 79 49.15 23.83 10.28
N LEU A 80 49.48 24.76 9.38
CA LEU A 80 49.75 24.48 7.98
C LEU A 80 51.26 24.19 7.76
N PRO A 81 51.62 23.15 7.00
CA PRO A 81 53.01 22.84 6.66
C PRO A 81 53.53 23.76 5.54
N LEU A 82 53.45 25.08 5.72
CA LEU A 82 53.80 26.08 4.71
C LEU A 82 55.26 25.98 4.25
N CYS A 83 56.16 25.58 5.16
CA CYS A 83 57.58 25.40 4.85
C CYS A 83 57.84 24.20 3.91
N ASP A 84 56.91 23.25 3.81
CA ASP A 84 57.07 22.09 2.93
C ASP A 84 56.67 22.42 1.48
N ASP A 85 55.88 23.48 1.28
CA ASP A 85 55.43 23.93 -0.05
C ASP A 85 56.47 24.83 -0.72
N ALA A 86 57.07 24.34 -1.81
CA ALA A 86 58.10 25.07 -2.53
C ALA A 86 57.61 26.42 -3.10
N ALA A 87 56.39 26.45 -3.65
CA ALA A 87 55.83 27.67 -4.23
C ALA A 87 55.56 28.74 -3.16
N TYR A 88 55.04 28.34 -2.01
CA TYR A 88 54.89 29.23 -0.86
C TYR A 88 56.25 29.76 -0.40
N ARG A 89 57.26 28.90 -0.22
CA ARG A 89 58.61 29.32 0.20
C ARG A 89 59.24 30.30 -0.78
N ASP A 90 59.12 30.05 -2.08
CA ASP A 90 59.66 30.92 -3.12
C ASP A 90 58.97 32.29 -3.13
N ALA A 91 57.64 32.32 -2.96
CA ALA A 91 56.86 33.55 -2.85
C ALA A 91 57.21 34.33 -1.58
N GLU A 92 57.38 33.65 -0.45
CA GLU A 92 57.78 34.25 0.83
C GLU A 92 59.19 34.85 0.75
N ALA A 93 60.17 34.13 0.18
CA ALA A 93 61.51 34.65 -0.03
C ALA A 93 61.54 35.86 -0.98
N ALA A 94 60.74 35.84 -2.05
CA ALA A 94 60.59 36.98 -2.96
C ALA A 94 59.94 38.18 -2.26
N TYR A 95 58.94 37.94 -1.40
CA TYR A 95 58.30 38.97 -0.59
C TYR A 95 59.30 39.62 0.37
N MET A 96 60.06 38.80 1.13
CA MET A 96 61.08 39.31 2.07
C MET A 96 62.16 40.11 1.36
N LYS A 97 62.65 39.64 0.19
CA LYS A 97 63.63 40.37 -0.61
C LYS A 97 63.08 41.70 -1.14
N MET A 98 61.81 41.75 -1.51
CA MET A 98 61.20 42.98 -2.03
C MET A 98 61.00 44.03 -0.92
N LEU A 99 60.72 43.61 0.31
CA LEU A 99 60.64 44.52 1.47
C LEU A 99 61.96 45.25 1.78
N GLU A 100 63.11 44.70 1.38
CA GLU A 100 64.42 45.37 1.52
C GLU A 100 64.67 46.43 0.44
N SER A 101 63.88 46.46 -0.64
CA SER A 101 64.10 47.40 -1.74
C SER A 101 63.54 48.78 -1.43
N ASP A 102 64.36 49.82 -1.59
CA ASP A 102 63.95 51.23 -1.50
C ASP A 102 62.88 51.65 -2.54
N HIS A 103 62.57 50.78 -3.50
CA HIS A 103 61.61 50.97 -4.58
C HIS A 103 60.63 49.79 -4.71
N ALA A 104 60.21 49.20 -3.59
CA ALA A 104 59.23 48.11 -3.62
C ALA A 104 57.93 48.53 -4.35
N ASP A 105 57.61 47.83 -5.43
CA ASP A 105 56.33 48.01 -6.14
C ASP A 105 55.20 47.43 -5.30
N ALA A 106 54.30 48.28 -4.81
CA ALA A 106 53.15 47.88 -4.01
C ALA A 106 52.27 46.85 -4.73
N ALA A 107 52.13 46.94 -6.06
CA ALA A 107 51.36 45.96 -6.83
C ALA A 107 52.07 44.60 -6.91
N ALA A 108 53.41 44.59 -6.97
CA ALA A 108 54.20 43.36 -6.93
C ALA A 108 54.16 42.70 -5.55
N LEU A 109 54.25 43.48 -4.47
CA LEU A 109 54.06 42.99 -3.10
C LEU A 109 52.67 42.37 -2.94
N GLN A 110 51.61 43.06 -3.37
CA GLN A 110 50.26 42.51 -3.27
C GLN A 110 50.11 41.20 -4.03
N ARG A 111 50.68 41.07 -5.25
CA ARG A 111 50.66 39.80 -6.00
C ARG A 111 51.34 38.65 -5.24
N LEU A 112 52.43 38.93 -4.54
CA LEU A 112 53.12 37.93 -3.71
C LEU A 112 52.28 37.55 -2.50
N ILE A 113 51.64 38.53 -1.85
CA ILE A 113 50.70 38.30 -0.75
C ILE A 113 49.55 37.42 -1.22
N ASP A 114 48.93 37.74 -2.36
CA ASP A 114 47.84 36.96 -2.94
C ASP A 114 48.30 35.54 -3.25
N THR A 115 49.49 35.38 -3.83
CA THR A 115 50.10 34.06 -4.10
C THR A 115 50.29 33.25 -2.82
N MET A 116 50.83 33.86 -1.75
CA MET A 116 51.03 33.19 -0.47
C MET A 116 49.68 32.79 0.18
N ASN A 117 48.67 33.67 0.14
CA ASN A 117 47.33 33.38 0.63
C ASN A 117 46.67 32.25 -0.19
N GLU A 118 46.79 32.25 -1.51
CA GLU A 118 46.28 31.20 -2.39
C GLU A 118 46.95 29.85 -2.12
N ARG A 119 48.29 29.81 -1.93
CA ARG A 119 49.00 28.58 -1.55
C ARG A 119 48.57 28.09 -0.17
N ALA A 120 48.47 28.98 0.82
CA ALA A 120 48.00 28.62 2.16
C ALA A 120 46.57 28.07 2.15
N ALA A 121 45.67 28.69 1.37
CA ALA A 121 44.31 28.20 1.16
C ALA A 121 44.29 26.83 0.47
N GLY A 122 45.11 26.62 -0.57
CA GLY A 122 45.26 25.34 -1.26
C GLY A 122 45.75 24.23 -0.35
N ILE A 123 46.77 24.49 0.48
CA ILE A 123 47.28 23.53 1.46
C ILE A 123 46.20 23.18 2.48
N ALA A 124 45.48 24.17 3.02
CA ALA A 124 44.39 23.93 3.96
C ALA A 124 43.26 23.10 3.34
N HIS A 125 42.92 23.38 2.08
CA HIS A 125 41.95 22.61 1.31
C HIS A 125 42.40 21.15 1.12
N ASP A 126 43.63 20.91 0.65
CA ASP A 126 44.16 19.56 0.46
C ASP A 126 44.17 18.75 1.77
N MET A 127 44.51 19.40 2.89
CA MET A 127 44.43 18.78 4.22
C MET A 127 42.99 18.41 4.61
N ASN A 128 42.01 19.28 4.32
CA ASN A 128 40.60 19.00 4.57
C ASN A 128 40.09 17.85 3.68
N VAL A 129 40.42 17.86 2.40
CA VAL A 129 40.11 16.78 1.44
C VAL A 129 40.69 15.45 1.92
N ALA A 130 41.95 15.43 2.35
CA ALA A 130 42.59 14.22 2.89
C ALA A 130 41.91 13.73 4.19
N ASP A 131 41.40 14.65 5.01
CA ASP A 131 40.68 14.32 6.24
C ASP A 131 39.30 13.71 6.00
N ARG A 132 38.65 13.94 4.83
CA ARG A 132 37.31 13.38 4.51
C ARG A 132 37.23 11.88 4.73
N ALA A 133 38.29 11.14 4.40
CA ALA A 133 38.33 9.68 4.58
C ALA A 133 38.31 9.23 6.06
N LYS A 134 38.51 10.15 7.01
CA LYS A 134 38.47 9.88 8.46
C LYS A 134 37.05 9.87 9.01
N TYR A 135 36.12 10.59 8.38
CA TYR A 135 34.77 10.81 8.91
C TYR A 135 33.64 10.55 7.89
N LEU A 136 33.95 10.37 6.61
CA LEU A 136 33.00 9.95 5.59
C LEU A 136 33.31 8.53 5.07
N PRO A 137 32.28 7.74 4.75
CA PRO A 137 32.48 6.45 4.09
C PRO A 137 33.00 6.64 2.66
N LYS A 138 33.68 5.62 2.10
CA LYS A 138 34.24 5.68 0.74
C LYS A 138 33.20 5.96 -0.35
N ALA A 139 31.95 5.59 -0.10
CA ALA A 139 30.81 5.82 -0.96
C ALA A 139 29.55 6.03 -0.12
N LEU A 140 28.64 6.87 -0.62
CA LEU A 140 27.31 7.14 -0.05
C LEU A 140 26.27 6.71 -1.07
N ARG A 141 25.35 5.82 -0.69
CA ARG A 141 24.33 5.25 -1.60
C ARG A 141 24.94 4.66 -2.89
N GLY A 142 26.11 4.03 -2.76
CA GLY A 142 26.87 3.50 -3.89
C GLY A 142 27.62 4.55 -4.74
N VAL A 143 27.40 5.85 -4.51
CA VAL A 143 28.11 6.96 -5.17
C VAL A 143 29.46 7.19 -4.49
N PRO A 144 30.60 7.07 -5.19
CA PRO A 144 31.92 7.38 -4.62
C PRO A 144 32.01 8.84 -4.18
N LEU A 145 32.70 9.14 -3.06
CA LEU A 145 32.87 10.54 -2.59
C LEU A 145 33.44 11.47 -3.67
N ARG A 146 34.37 10.98 -4.50
CA ARG A 146 34.97 11.75 -5.61
C ARG A 146 33.97 12.17 -6.70
N ALA A 147 32.81 11.53 -6.77
CA ALA A 147 31.75 11.83 -7.73
C ALA A 147 30.69 12.78 -7.15
N LEU A 148 30.82 13.14 -5.86
CA LEU A 148 29.98 14.14 -5.21
C LEU A 148 30.61 15.53 -5.35
N PRO A 149 29.81 16.58 -5.59
CA PRO A 149 30.29 17.95 -5.72
C PRO A 149 30.58 18.60 -4.36
N LEU A 150 31.38 17.93 -3.51
CA LEU A 150 31.64 18.38 -2.13
C LEU A 150 32.37 19.73 -2.08
N ASP A 151 33.23 20.00 -3.07
CA ASP A 151 34.02 21.24 -3.15
C ASP A 151 33.21 22.43 -3.71
N ASP A 152 32.11 22.13 -4.41
CA ASP A 152 31.21 23.13 -4.97
C ASP A 152 30.00 23.40 -4.05
N ASP A 153 29.79 22.58 -3.00
CA ASP A 153 28.72 22.75 -2.03
C ASP A 153 29.14 23.69 -0.88
N ASP A 154 28.56 24.89 -0.86
CA ASP A 154 28.88 25.92 0.12
C ASP A 154 28.64 25.48 1.58
N GLU A 155 27.56 24.72 1.82
CA GLU A 155 27.22 24.24 3.16
C GLU A 155 28.22 23.19 3.65
N PHE A 156 28.56 22.21 2.81
CA PHE A 156 29.57 21.21 3.10
C PHE A 156 30.92 21.86 3.41
N ARG A 157 31.38 22.81 2.59
CA ARG A 157 32.63 23.54 2.84
C ARG A 157 32.62 24.31 4.16
N ARG A 158 31.51 24.99 4.47
CA ARG A 158 31.37 25.72 5.74
C ARG A 158 31.50 24.76 6.93
N LEU A 159 30.77 23.64 6.92
CA LEU A 159 30.84 22.62 7.97
C LEU A 159 32.23 21.99 8.08
N GLU A 160 32.91 21.79 6.95
CA GLU A 160 34.27 21.23 6.91
C GLU A 160 35.28 22.19 7.56
N HIS A 161 35.14 23.50 7.32
CA HIS A 161 35.95 24.52 7.99
C HIS A 161 35.68 24.57 9.50
N GLU A 162 34.41 24.52 9.92
CA GLU A 162 34.05 24.48 11.34
C GLU A 162 34.63 23.23 12.02
N ARG A 163 34.57 22.07 11.35
CA ARG A 163 35.15 20.81 11.84
C ARG A 163 36.67 20.94 11.98
N ALA A 164 37.36 21.47 10.98
CA ALA A 164 38.81 21.64 11.02
C ALA A 164 39.24 22.53 12.19
N ARG A 165 38.48 23.59 12.48
CA ARG A 165 38.72 24.49 13.62
C ARG A 165 38.51 23.79 14.95
N ALA A 166 37.40 23.06 15.10
CA ALA A 166 37.10 22.30 16.31
C ALA A 166 38.12 21.18 16.55
N ALA A 167 38.55 20.48 15.50
CA ALA A 167 39.55 19.42 15.58
C ALA A 167 40.94 19.93 16.00
N GLY A 168 41.27 21.18 15.65
CA GLY A 168 42.49 21.86 16.09
C GLY A 168 42.42 22.43 17.52
N THR A 169 41.24 22.45 18.15
CA THR A 169 41.03 23.08 19.46
C THR A 169 40.87 22.02 20.56
N PRO A 170 41.75 21.98 21.59
CA PRO A 170 41.64 21.01 22.67
C PRO A 170 40.29 21.07 23.40
N GLY A 171 39.67 19.92 23.67
CA GLY A 171 38.42 19.81 24.43
C GLY A 171 37.13 19.85 23.59
N HIS A 172 37.20 20.03 22.27
CA HIS A 172 36.03 20.16 21.38
C HIS A 172 35.60 18.85 20.69
N LYS A 173 35.92 17.69 21.26
CA LYS A 173 35.64 16.39 20.61
C LYS A 173 34.15 16.16 20.28
N ALA A 174 33.25 16.54 21.18
CA ALA A 174 31.81 16.40 20.97
C ALA A 174 31.30 17.28 19.83
N GLU A 175 31.89 18.47 19.64
CA GLU A 175 31.57 19.36 18.52
C GLU A 175 32.05 18.78 17.20
N VAL A 176 33.25 18.19 17.17
CA VAL A 176 33.75 17.46 16.00
C VAL A 176 32.81 16.31 15.61
N GLU A 177 32.39 15.48 16.58
CA GLU A 177 31.45 14.38 16.32
C GLU A 177 30.11 14.89 15.76
N ALA A 178 29.58 16.01 16.29
CA ALA A 178 28.34 16.62 15.80
C ALA A 178 28.48 17.23 14.39
N LEU A 179 29.63 17.84 14.07
CA LEU A 179 29.92 18.38 12.74
C LEU A 179 30.16 17.26 11.72
N GLU A 180 30.81 16.16 12.12
CA GLU A 180 30.99 14.98 11.27
C GLU A 180 29.64 14.32 10.92
N ALA A 181 28.69 14.29 11.86
CA ALA A 181 27.34 13.83 11.58
C ALA A 181 26.59 14.74 10.58
N GLN A 182 26.74 16.06 10.69
CA GLN A 182 26.17 17.02 9.73
C GLN A 182 26.82 16.91 8.35
N LEU A 183 28.15 16.77 8.28
CA LEU A 183 28.88 16.53 7.04
C LEU A 183 28.43 15.24 6.35
N LEU A 184 28.24 14.17 7.13
CA LEU A 184 27.72 12.90 6.62
C LEU A 184 26.30 13.05 6.07
N ALA A 185 25.41 13.74 6.80
CA ALA A 185 24.05 14.01 6.35
C ALA A 185 24.04 14.84 5.06
N ARG A 186 24.83 15.91 4.98
CA ARG A 186 24.92 16.76 3.79
C ARG A 186 25.48 16.00 2.59
N ALA A 187 26.52 15.21 2.78
CA ALA A 187 27.07 14.37 1.71
C ALA A 187 26.05 13.30 1.25
N ASP A 188 25.26 12.74 2.16
CA ASP A 188 24.18 11.81 1.82
C ASP A 188 23.06 12.48 1.01
N GLU A 189 22.68 13.72 1.33
CA GLU A 189 21.75 14.53 0.54
C GLU A 189 22.27 14.78 -0.89
N LEU A 190 23.55 15.16 -1.03
CA LEU A 190 24.19 15.35 -2.33
C LEU A 190 24.22 14.05 -3.14
N ALA A 191 24.46 12.90 -2.48
CA ALA A 191 24.39 11.59 -3.13
C ALA A 191 22.97 11.27 -3.63
N ARG A 192 21.92 11.53 -2.84
CA ARG A 192 20.52 11.37 -3.27
C ARG A 192 20.18 12.25 -4.46
N ALA A 193 20.55 13.53 -4.42
CA ALA A 193 20.27 14.47 -5.51
C ALA A 193 20.95 14.02 -6.82
N ARG A 194 22.20 13.55 -6.72
CA ARG A 194 22.96 13.02 -7.85
C ARG A 194 22.33 11.77 -8.46
N LEU A 195 21.83 10.84 -7.63
CA LEU A 195 21.13 9.63 -8.07
C LEU A 195 19.77 9.94 -8.69
N ALA A 196 18.99 10.84 -8.07
CA ALA A 196 17.70 11.26 -8.61
C ALA A 196 17.83 11.79 -10.06
N GLY A 197 18.87 12.59 -10.34
CA GLY A 197 19.17 13.05 -11.69
C GLY A 197 19.64 11.95 -12.66
N ASP A 198 20.28 10.88 -12.17
CA ASP A 198 20.77 9.78 -13.03
C ASP A 198 19.72 8.70 -13.30
N ARG A 199 18.63 8.69 -12.53
CA ARG A 199 17.56 7.67 -12.57
C ARG A 199 16.43 7.98 -13.56
N ALA A 200 16.59 8.97 -14.43
CA ALA A 200 15.58 9.35 -15.43
C ALA A 200 15.22 8.23 -16.44
N TYR A 201 16.03 7.17 -16.53
CA TYR A 201 15.74 5.99 -17.35
C TYR A 201 14.75 5.02 -16.69
N LEU A 202 14.47 5.17 -15.40
CA LEU A 202 13.51 4.35 -14.67
C LEU A 202 12.08 4.79 -14.97
N ALA A 203 11.15 3.84 -14.91
CA ALA A 203 9.73 4.16 -14.91
C ALA A 203 9.42 5.13 -13.76
N PRO A 204 8.55 6.14 -13.98
CA PRO A 204 8.18 7.09 -12.93
C PRO A 204 7.34 6.45 -11.82
N GLU A 205 6.56 5.41 -12.16
CA GLU A 205 5.66 4.70 -11.24
C GLU A 205 5.81 3.17 -11.39
N PRO A 206 6.97 2.58 -11.01
CA PRO A 206 7.16 1.13 -11.02
C PRO A 206 6.10 0.44 -10.15
N ALA A 207 5.37 -0.54 -10.73
CA ALA A 207 4.24 -1.22 -10.09
C ALA A 207 3.13 -0.25 -9.56
N GLY A 208 3.05 0.96 -10.12
CA GLY A 208 2.14 2.03 -9.71
C GLY A 208 2.66 2.90 -8.55
N ILE A 209 3.80 2.57 -7.92
CA ILE A 209 4.33 3.37 -6.81
C ILE A 209 5.26 4.45 -7.36
N PRO A 210 5.08 5.74 -6.98
CA PRO A 210 6.01 6.81 -7.36
C PRO A 210 7.46 6.45 -7.03
N LEU A 211 8.39 6.67 -7.96
CA LEU A 211 9.79 6.26 -7.86
C LEU A 211 10.48 6.75 -6.57
N GLU A 212 10.17 7.97 -6.14
CA GLU A 212 10.63 8.58 -4.88
C GLU A 212 10.22 7.79 -3.63
N LEU A 213 9.10 7.05 -3.71
CA LEU A 213 8.58 6.21 -2.65
C LEU A 213 9.13 4.78 -2.68
N VAL A 214 9.92 4.40 -3.69
CA VAL A 214 10.55 3.07 -3.77
C VAL A 214 11.94 3.09 -3.11
N PRO A 215 12.23 2.19 -2.14
CA PRO A 215 13.49 2.18 -1.40
C PRO A 215 14.65 1.54 -2.20
N LEU A 216 14.93 2.04 -3.40
CA LEU A 216 15.95 1.47 -4.30
C LEU A 216 17.36 1.53 -3.72
N ASP A 217 17.65 2.51 -2.86
CA ASP A 217 18.96 2.67 -2.22
C ASP A 217 19.24 1.60 -1.16
N GLU A 218 18.20 0.94 -0.65
CA GLU A 218 18.28 -0.15 0.32
C GLU A 218 18.38 -1.52 -0.37
N ASP A 219 18.08 -1.57 -1.69
CA ASP A 219 18.16 -2.79 -2.47
C ASP A 219 19.60 -3.02 -2.99
N ALA A 220 20.30 -3.96 -2.38
CA ALA A 220 21.70 -4.25 -2.70
C ALA A 220 21.90 -4.67 -4.17
N GLU A 221 20.94 -5.37 -4.76
CA GLU A 221 21.00 -5.82 -6.14
C GLU A 221 20.84 -4.66 -7.14
N PHE A 222 19.90 -3.75 -6.87
CA PHE A 222 19.70 -2.52 -7.63
C PHE A 222 20.97 -1.65 -7.56
N CYS A 223 21.47 -1.37 -6.36
CA CYS A 223 22.69 -0.59 -6.15
C CYS A 223 23.90 -1.17 -6.90
N ALA A 224 24.07 -2.49 -6.90
CA ALA A 224 25.17 -3.15 -7.63
C ALA A 224 25.04 -2.99 -9.16
N LYS A 225 23.84 -3.11 -9.72
CA LYS A 225 23.60 -2.88 -11.16
C LYS A 225 23.73 -1.40 -11.54
N GLU A 226 23.33 -0.50 -10.65
CA GLU A 226 23.46 0.94 -10.84
C GLU A 226 24.94 1.36 -10.89
N ALA A 227 25.77 0.79 -10.01
CA ALA A 227 27.22 0.97 -10.06
C ALA A 227 27.83 0.47 -11.38
N GLN A 228 27.43 -0.71 -11.87
CA GLN A 228 27.88 -1.22 -13.17
C GLN A 228 27.46 -0.31 -14.33
N ARG A 229 26.24 0.26 -14.28
CA ARG A 229 25.80 1.24 -15.27
C ARG A 229 26.66 2.51 -15.23
N ALA A 230 27.00 3.01 -14.04
CA ALA A 230 27.88 4.16 -13.89
C ALA A 230 29.27 3.91 -14.47
N GLU A 231 29.87 2.75 -14.22
CA GLU A 231 31.16 2.34 -14.80
C GLU A 231 31.12 2.29 -16.34
N LEU A 232 30.04 1.76 -16.92
CA LEU A 232 29.85 1.75 -18.38
C LEU A 232 29.73 3.16 -18.97
N LYS A 233 29.16 4.11 -18.23
CA LYS A 233 29.10 5.54 -18.64
C LYS A 233 30.47 6.21 -18.55
N GLU A 234 31.28 5.89 -17.53
CA GLU A 234 32.61 6.48 -17.34
C GLU A 234 33.67 5.96 -18.33
N ASN A 235 33.56 4.70 -18.79
CA ASN A 235 34.57 4.05 -19.63
C ASN A 235 34.70 4.59 -21.08
N GLY A 236 34.01 5.68 -21.43
CA GLY A 236 34.29 6.55 -22.60
C GLY A 236 34.04 5.95 -24.00
N LYS A 237 33.98 4.62 -24.14
CA LYS A 237 33.40 3.95 -25.32
C LYS A 237 31.93 3.76 -25.03
N ALA A 238 31.07 4.48 -25.77
CA ALA A 238 29.63 4.38 -25.61
C ALA A 238 29.13 2.97 -25.98
N ASP A 239 29.25 2.01 -25.05
CA ASP A 239 28.53 0.74 -25.09
C ASP A 239 27.06 1.01 -24.78
N ARG A 240 26.40 1.69 -25.72
CA ARG A 240 24.99 2.06 -25.63
C ARG A 240 24.12 0.83 -25.44
N SER A 241 24.51 -0.30 -26.03
CA SER A 241 23.84 -1.59 -25.84
C SER A 241 23.95 -2.10 -24.41
N GLY A 242 25.15 -2.08 -23.83
CA GLY A 242 25.37 -2.49 -22.43
C GLY A 242 24.64 -1.58 -21.45
N ILE A 243 24.65 -0.26 -21.70
CA ILE A 243 23.91 0.71 -20.88
C ILE A 243 22.41 0.44 -20.97
N ALA A 244 21.84 0.31 -22.18
CA ALA A 244 20.41 0.06 -22.36
C ALA A 244 19.96 -1.29 -21.75
N LEU A 245 20.81 -2.32 -21.84
CA LEU A 245 20.56 -3.61 -21.17
C LEU A 245 20.51 -3.42 -19.65
N ARG A 246 21.49 -2.72 -19.06
CA ARG A 246 21.49 -2.42 -17.61
C ARG A 246 20.30 -1.57 -17.19
N GLU A 247 19.90 -0.58 -17.98
CA GLU A 247 18.71 0.23 -17.73
C GLU A 247 17.42 -0.62 -17.76
N THR A 248 17.34 -1.60 -18.64
CA THR A 248 16.21 -2.55 -18.69
C THR A 248 16.19 -3.44 -17.43
N GLU A 249 17.33 -3.97 -17.02
CA GLU A 249 17.45 -4.78 -15.80
C GLU A 249 17.15 -3.98 -14.53
N LEU A 250 17.61 -2.72 -14.46
CA LEU A 250 17.34 -1.81 -13.35
C LEU A 250 15.85 -1.45 -13.29
N ASN A 251 15.20 -1.23 -14.44
CA ASN A 251 13.75 -1.05 -14.49
C ASN A 251 12.99 -2.27 -13.98
N ALA A 252 13.36 -3.48 -14.42
CA ALA A 252 12.75 -4.71 -13.95
C ALA A 252 12.92 -4.87 -12.43
N ARG A 253 14.12 -4.61 -11.90
CA ARG A 253 14.37 -4.66 -10.46
C ARG A 253 13.59 -3.60 -9.69
N ALA A 254 13.46 -2.39 -10.22
CA ALA A 254 12.65 -1.35 -9.59
C ALA A 254 11.17 -1.75 -9.47
N VAL A 255 10.62 -2.41 -10.50
CA VAL A 255 9.26 -2.97 -10.46
C VAL A 255 9.15 -4.07 -9.40
N GLU A 256 10.13 -4.97 -9.30
CA GLU A 256 10.15 -6.01 -8.26
C GLU A 256 10.20 -5.42 -6.83
N VAL A 257 11.07 -4.43 -6.60
CA VAL A 257 11.20 -3.77 -5.28
C VAL A 257 9.91 -3.03 -4.93
N ALA A 258 9.29 -2.34 -5.89
CA ALA A 258 8.01 -1.67 -5.68
C ALA A 258 6.88 -2.67 -5.37
N GLN A 259 6.86 -3.83 -6.04
CA GLN A 259 5.88 -4.88 -5.75
C GLN A 259 6.09 -5.48 -4.35
N GLN A 260 7.34 -5.75 -3.96
CA GLN A 260 7.66 -6.26 -2.62
C GLN A 260 7.26 -5.27 -1.52
N LEU A 261 7.47 -3.97 -1.75
CA LEU A 261 6.99 -2.91 -0.86
C LEU A 261 5.47 -2.96 -0.72
N LYS A 262 4.73 -3.00 -1.84
CA LYS A 262 3.27 -3.10 -1.84
C LYS A 262 2.78 -4.33 -1.09
N ASP A 263 3.32 -5.50 -1.40
CA ASP A 263 2.90 -6.76 -0.78
C ASP A 263 3.19 -6.76 0.73
N GLY A 264 4.36 -6.24 1.12
CA GLY A 264 4.73 -6.09 2.53
C GLY A 264 3.84 -5.13 3.30
N GLU A 265 3.46 -4.00 2.70
CA GLU A 265 2.57 -3.01 3.33
C GLU A 265 1.12 -3.49 3.38
N ARG A 266 0.60 -4.06 2.28
CA ARG A 266 -0.72 -4.69 2.26
C ARG A 266 -0.83 -5.81 3.28
N GLY A 267 0.22 -6.62 3.45
CA GLY A 267 0.25 -7.71 4.42
C GLY A 267 0.19 -7.25 5.89
N LYS A 268 0.59 -6.01 6.19
CA LYS A 268 0.47 -5.40 7.54
C LYS A 268 -0.92 -4.82 7.79
N LEU A 269 -1.60 -4.37 6.73
CA LEU A 269 -2.82 -3.58 6.80
C LEU A 269 -4.10 -4.40 6.59
N LEU A 270 -4.12 -5.21 5.53
CA LEU A 270 -5.32 -5.89 5.06
C LEU A 270 -5.52 -7.22 5.76
N ALA A 271 -6.78 -7.59 5.99
CA ALA A 271 -7.11 -8.94 6.42
C ALA A 271 -6.71 -9.98 5.35
N ALA A 272 -6.57 -11.24 5.73
CA ALA A 272 -6.29 -12.33 4.79
C ALA A 272 -7.41 -12.52 3.75
N SER A 273 -8.65 -12.18 4.12
CA SER A 273 -9.84 -12.28 3.28
C SER A 273 -10.94 -11.31 3.72
N TYR A 274 -11.77 -10.90 2.78
CA TYR A 274 -12.98 -10.09 3.01
C TYR A 274 -14.18 -10.81 2.37
N GLU A 275 -15.31 -10.92 3.07
CA GLU A 275 -16.52 -11.60 2.58
C GLU A 275 -16.29 -13.05 2.07
N GLY A 276 -15.29 -13.75 2.62
CA GLY A 276 -14.87 -15.09 2.20
C GLY A 276 -13.98 -15.12 0.96
N ILE A 277 -13.63 -13.97 0.40
CA ILE A 277 -12.76 -13.82 -0.77
C ILE A 277 -11.33 -13.48 -0.29
N PRO A 278 -10.29 -14.25 -0.68
CA PRO A 278 -8.91 -13.93 -0.37
C PRO A 278 -8.50 -12.55 -0.91
N THR A 279 -7.72 -11.80 -0.13
CA THR A 279 -7.26 -10.45 -0.53
C THR A 279 -6.45 -10.47 -1.82
N SER A 280 -5.72 -11.56 -2.10
CA SER A 280 -4.99 -11.77 -3.36
C SER A 280 -5.88 -11.92 -4.60
N GLU A 281 -7.18 -12.16 -4.43
CA GLU A 281 -8.15 -12.27 -5.52
C GLU A 281 -8.92 -10.95 -5.75
N LEU A 282 -8.70 -9.95 -4.90
CA LEU A 282 -9.32 -8.64 -5.04
C LEU A 282 -8.58 -7.80 -6.09
N PRO A 283 -9.30 -6.99 -6.88
CA PRO A 283 -8.72 -6.18 -7.95
C PRO A 283 -8.05 -4.90 -7.43
N LEU A 284 -7.24 -5.00 -6.36
CA LEU A 284 -6.66 -3.85 -5.66
C LEU A 284 -5.75 -3.00 -6.57
N ASP A 285 -4.97 -3.63 -7.44
CA ASP A 285 -4.04 -2.93 -8.35
C ASP A 285 -4.73 -2.18 -9.48
N THR A 286 -5.96 -2.57 -9.82
CA THR A 286 -6.75 -1.92 -10.86
C THR A 286 -7.80 -0.96 -10.29
N ASP A 287 -7.97 -0.94 -8.97
CA ASP A 287 -8.90 -0.03 -8.29
C ASP A 287 -8.24 1.32 -8.02
N ALA A 288 -8.64 2.35 -8.76
CA ALA A 288 -8.02 3.67 -8.69
C ALA A 288 -8.11 4.30 -7.28
N ALA A 289 -9.25 4.14 -6.59
CA ALA A 289 -9.44 4.68 -5.25
C ALA A 289 -8.53 4.00 -4.22
N PHE A 290 -8.45 2.67 -4.25
CA PHE A 290 -7.52 1.92 -3.40
C PHE A 290 -6.07 2.33 -3.66
N HIS A 291 -5.70 2.45 -4.93
CA HIS A 291 -4.35 2.83 -5.34
C HIS A 291 -3.95 4.23 -4.84
N GLU A 292 -4.84 5.22 -4.96
CA GLU A 292 -4.60 6.58 -4.48
C GLU A 292 -4.36 6.60 -2.95
N MET A 293 -5.21 5.91 -2.19
CA MET A 293 -5.04 5.80 -0.73
C MET A 293 -3.75 5.05 -0.36
N GLU A 294 -3.38 4.01 -1.12
CA GLU A 294 -2.15 3.25 -0.92
C GLU A 294 -0.90 4.11 -1.07
N VAL A 295 -0.81 4.88 -2.16
CA VAL A 295 0.32 5.79 -2.42
C VAL A 295 0.39 6.89 -1.36
N GLU A 296 -0.75 7.46 -1.00
CA GLU A 296 -0.80 8.56 -0.05
C GLU A 296 -0.50 8.11 1.40
N ARG A 297 -0.93 6.90 1.77
CA ARG A 297 -0.51 6.26 3.03
C ARG A 297 1.01 6.03 3.04
N LEU A 298 1.56 5.46 1.97
CA LEU A 298 3.00 5.23 1.83
C LEU A 298 3.80 6.52 1.97
N ARG A 299 3.35 7.61 1.33
CA ARG A 299 3.97 8.93 1.46
C ARG A 299 4.01 9.39 2.91
N ARG A 300 2.86 9.39 3.60
CA ARG A 300 2.77 9.84 5.00
C ARG A 300 3.67 9.06 5.94
N VAL A 301 3.64 7.72 5.84
CA VAL A 301 4.46 6.83 6.67
C VAL A 301 5.96 7.11 6.50
N ARG A 302 6.40 7.57 5.32
CA ARG A 302 7.82 7.83 5.04
C ARG A 302 8.26 9.28 5.32
N THR A 303 7.37 10.27 5.19
CA THR A 303 7.77 11.69 5.23
C THR A 303 7.39 12.40 6.53
N CYS A 304 6.44 11.88 7.32
CA CYS A 304 5.88 12.58 8.47
C CYS A 304 5.93 11.70 9.72
N ALA A 305 6.35 12.27 10.84
CA ALA A 305 6.47 11.57 12.13
C ALA A 305 5.82 12.37 13.28
N ASP A 306 4.78 13.15 12.96
CA ASP A 306 3.97 13.87 13.96
C ASP A 306 2.62 13.18 14.18
N ALA A 307 1.96 13.52 15.29
CA ALA A 307 0.72 12.86 15.72
C ALA A 307 -0.46 13.09 14.74
N ASP A 308 -0.46 14.21 14.01
CA ASP A 308 -1.50 14.50 13.02
C ASP A 308 -1.34 13.60 11.78
N ALA A 309 -0.09 13.33 11.38
CA ALA A 309 0.21 12.36 10.33
C ALA A 309 -0.22 10.94 10.72
N ASP A 310 0.00 10.52 11.96
CA ASP A 310 -0.43 9.20 12.46
C ASP A 310 -1.96 9.03 12.42
N ALA A 311 -2.71 10.08 12.78
CA ALA A 311 -4.17 10.06 12.73
C ALA A 311 -4.70 9.92 11.30
N GLU A 312 -4.10 10.63 10.33
CA GLU A 312 -4.50 10.53 8.93
C GLU A 312 -4.08 9.19 8.31
N VAL A 313 -2.94 8.62 8.71
CA VAL A 313 -2.56 7.25 8.32
C VAL A 313 -3.60 6.25 8.83
N ALA A 314 -4.01 6.34 10.11
CA ALA A 314 -5.03 5.44 10.66
C ALA A 314 -6.38 5.57 9.91
N ARG A 315 -6.77 6.79 9.56
CA ARG A 315 -7.97 7.05 8.74
C ARG A 315 -7.87 6.42 7.35
N LEU A 316 -6.76 6.64 6.64
CA LEU A 316 -6.52 6.03 5.33
C LEU A 316 -6.54 4.51 5.42
N GLU A 317 -5.98 3.93 6.48
CA GLU A 317 -6.01 2.50 6.71
C GLU A 317 -7.43 1.95 6.89
N ASP A 318 -8.30 2.66 7.61
CA ASP A 318 -9.73 2.31 7.73
C ASP A 318 -10.46 2.40 6.37
N GLU A 319 -10.21 3.47 5.61
CA GLU A 319 -10.81 3.65 4.28
C GLU A 319 -10.33 2.56 3.29
N MET A 320 -9.04 2.19 3.32
CA MET A 320 -8.49 1.08 2.54
C MET A 320 -9.11 -0.26 2.94
N ARG A 321 -9.28 -0.54 4.24
CA ARG A 321 -9.97 -1.76 4.72
C ARG A 321 -11.42 -1.81 4.26
N ASN A 322 -12.13 -0.68 4.29
CA ASN A 322 -13.50 -0.58 3.82
C ASN A 322 -13.59 -0.77 2.31
N ARG A 323 -12.68 -0.15 1.54
CA ARG A 323 -12.63 -0.31 0.09
C ARG A 323 -12.34 -1.76 -0.32
N ALA A 324 -11.45 -2.45 0.39
CA ALA A 324 -11.18 -3.87 0.18
C ALA A 324 -12.45 -4.72 0.44
N ARG A 325 -13.22 -4.41 1.49
CA ARG A 325 -14.51 -5.06 1.76
C ARG A 325 -15.52 -4.80 0.64
N ASP A 326 -15.66 -3.56 0.18
CA ASP A 326 -16.59 -3.20 -0.90
C ASP A 326 -16.24 -3.91 -2.21
N LEU A 327 -14.94 -4.03 -2.52
CA LEU A 327 -14.46 -4.78 -3.67
C LEU A 327 -14.78 -6.27 -3.56
N ALA A 328 -14.69 -6.85 -2.34
CA ALA A 328 -15.09 -8.23 -2.11
C ALA A 328 -16.61 -8.42 -2.30
N VAL A 329 -17.45 -7.55 -1.72
CA VAL A 329 -18.91 -7.56 -1.94
C VAL A 329 -19.25 -7.47 -3.43
N SER A 330 -18.65 -6.51 -4.13
CA SER A 330 -18.86 -6.31 -5.57
C SER A 330 -18.45 -7.53 -6.39
N LYS A 331 -17.27 -8.10 -6.10
CA LYS A 331 -16.77 -9.30 -6.77
C LYS A 331 -17.72 -10.47 -6.54
N LYS A 332 -18.13 -10.72 -5.30
CA LYS A 332 -19.09 -11.79 -4.95
C LYS A 332 -20.42 -11.63 -5.69
N ALA A 333 -20.98 -10.43 -5.69
CA ALA A 333 -22.21 -10.11 -6.40
C ALA A 333 -22.09 -10.31 -7.92
N SER A 334 -20.93 -9.99 -8.50
CA SER A 334 -20.65 -10.25 -9.92
C SER A 334 -20.53 -11.75 -10.23
N GLU A 335 -19.97 -12.51 -9.29
CA GLU A 335 -19.79 -13.96 -9.43
C GLU A 335 -21.11 -14.72 -9.29
N ARG A 336 -22.07 -14.18 -8.52
CA ARG A 336 -23.44 -14.72 -8.31
C ARG A 336 -24.46 -14.29 -9.36
N VAL A 337 -24.04 -13.55 -10.40
CA VAL A 337 -24.95 -13.06 -11.45
C VAL A 337 -25.72 -14.19 -12.16
N MET A 338 -25.15 -15.39 -12.25
CA MET A 338 -25.79 -16.58 -12.83
C MET A 338 -27.03 -17.03 -12.06
N LEU A 339 -27.17 -16.66 -10.79
CA LEU A 339 -28.33 -17.00 -9.97
C LEU A 339 -29.51 -16.06 -10.19
N ARG A 340 -29.33 -14.94 -10.92
CA ARG A 340 -30.42 -13.98 -11.18
C ARG A 340 -31.54 -14.53 -12.06
N SER A 341 -31.27 -15.57 -12.84
CA SER A 341 -32.29 -16.26 -13.64
C SER A 341 -33.06 -17.33 -12.84
N MET A 342 -32.72 -17.54 -11.57
CA MET A 342 -33.43 -18.49 -10.71
C MET A 342 -34.81 -17.93 -10.36
N GLU A 343 -35.86 -18.69 -10.62
CA GLU A 343 -37.23 -18.32 -10.27
C GLU A 343 -37.45 -18.62 -8.78
N THR A 344 -37.37 -17.59 -7.94
CA THR A 344 -37.61 -17.69 -6.50
C THR A 344 -38.38 -16.48 -5.97
N PRO A 345 -39.28 -16.64 -4.98
CA PRO A 345 -39.90 -15.54 -4.25
C PRO A 345 -38.92 -14.71 -3.38
N LEU A 346 -37.72 -15.22 -3.12
CA LEU A 346 -36.72 -14.53 -2.31
C LEU A 346 -36.11 -13.35 -3.06
N THR A 347 -35.74 -12.29 -2.34
CA THR A 347 -34.92 -11.21 -2.90
C THR A 347 -33.47 -11.68 -3.08
N SER A 348 -32.69 -10.96 -3.90
CA SER A 348 -31.25 -11.25 -4.06
C SER A 348 -30.52 -11.19 -2.71
N GLY A 349 -30.84 -10.22 -1.86
CA GLY A 349 -30.19 -10.06 -0.55
C GLY A 349 -30.49 -11.23 0.39
N GLN A 350 -31.75 -11.70 0.41
CA GLN A 350 -32.13 -12.90 1.16
C GLN A 350 -31.41 -14.15 0.66
N LEU A 351 -31.35 -14.34 -0.67
CA LEU A 351 -30.64 -15.48 -1.25
C LEU A 351 -29.14 -15.41 -0.93
N ASP A 352 -28.53 -14.24 -1.09
CA ASP A 352 -27.11 -14.01 -0.78
C ASP A 352 -26.80 -14.34 0.69
N ALA A 353 -27.66 -13.92 1.61
CA ALA A 353 -27.52 -14.20 3.04
C ALA A 353 -27.64 -15.69 3.39
N LEU A 354 -28.42 -16.47 2.61
CA LEU A 354 -28.50 -17.93 2.77
C LEU A 354 -27.22 -18.60 2.26
N LEU A 355 -26.75 -18.20 1.08
CA LEU A 355 -25.50 -18.71 0.50
C LEU A 355 -24.30 -18.39 1.39
N ASP A 356 -24.25 -17.20 1.98
CA ASP A 356 -23.15 -16.78 2.86
C ASP A 356 -23.01 -17.63 4.12
N LYS A 357 -24.10 -18.27 4.57
CA LYS A 357 -24.12 -19.19 5.73
C LYS A 357 -23.84 -20.64 5.34
N ASP A 358 -23.88 -20.98 4.06
CA ASP A 358 -23.73 -22.35 3.56
C ASP A 358 -22.30 -22.66 3.14
N ALA A 359 -21.62 -23.51 3.91
CA ALA A 359 -20.22 -23.85 3.67
C ALA A 359 -19.97 -24.57 2.34
N GLU A 360 -20.96 -25.32 1.82
CA GLU A 360 -20.84 -26.02 0.54
C GLU A 360 -20.83 -25.02 -0.62
N THR A 361 -21.72 -24.02 -0.60
CA THR A 361 -21.71 -22.94 -1.61
C THR A 361 -20.41 -22.15 -1.57
N ALA A 362 -19.88 -21.85 -0.38
CA ALA A 362 -18.59 -21.17 -0.24
C ALA A 362 -17.43 -21.97 -0.87
N ASP A 363 -17.42 -23.31 -0.72
CA ASP A 363 -16.43 -24.18 -1.37
C ASP A 363 -16.59 -24.19 -2.90
N MET A 364 -17.82 -24.31 -3.39
CA MET A 364 -18.11 -24.29 -4.83
C MET A 364 -17.74 -22.96 -5.47
N GLU A 365 -18.06 -21.83 -4.83
CA GLU A 365 -17.65 -20.49 -5.27
C GLU A 365 -16.14 -20.35 -5.35
N ARG A 366 -15.40 -20.85 -4.35
CA ARG A 366 -13.94 -20.88 -4.38
C ARG A 366 -13.40 -21.73 -5.54
N ARG A 367 -13.97 -22.91 -5.77
CA ARG A 367 -13.59 -23.79 -6.89
C ARG A 367 -13.91 -23.14 -8.24
N LEU A 368 -15.03 -22.43 -8.35
CA LEU A 368 -15.36 -21.63 -9.55
C LEU A 368 -14.31 -20.56 -9.81
N ARG A 369 -13.87 -19.83 -8.78
CA ARG A 369 -12.80 -18.82 -8.91
C ARG A 369 -11.50 -19.42 -9.45
N GLU A 370 -11.08 -20.58 -8.94
CA GLU A 370 -9.90 -21.29 -9.46
C GLU A 370 -10.07 -21.73 -10.92
N LEU A 371 -11.22 -22.30 -11.29
CA LEU A 371 -11.49 -22.71 -12.67
C LEU A 371 -11.50 -21.50 -13.62
N ARG A 372 -12.05 -20.37 -13.20
CA ARG A 372 -12.13 -19.12 -13.97
C ARG A 372 -10.78 -18.45 -14.23
N LYS A 373 -9.69 -18.87 -13.57
CA LYS A 373 -8.31 -18.43 -13.93
C LYS A 373 -7.90 -18.89 -15.33
N LYS A 374 -8.51 -19.95 -15.87
CA LYS A 374 -8.27 -20.47 -17.23
C LYS A 374 -9.60 -20.87 -17.89
N PRO A 375 -10.48 -19.89 -18.20
CA PRO A 375 -11.87 -20.16 -18.57
C PRO A 375 -11.97 -20.99 -19.86
N ASP A 376 -11.12 -20.72 -20.86
CA ASP A 376 -11.11 -21.45 -22.13
C ASP A 376 -10.81 -22.95 -21.96
N LYS A 377 -9.97 -23.30 -20.99
CA LYS A 377 -9.60 -24.70 -20.71
C LYS A 377 -10.63 -25.40 -19.84
N ASN A 378 -11.38 -24.64 -19.04
CA ASN A 378 -12.24 -25.14 -17.98
C ASN A 378 -13.74 -24.95 -18.26
N ALA A 379 -14.13 -24.49 -19.45
CA ALA A 379 -15.50 -24.09 -19.78
C ALA A 379 -16.59 -25.11 -19.37
N ALA A 380 -16.39 -26.40 -19.67
CA ALA A 380 -17.35 -27.44 -19.31
C ALA A 380 -17.46 -27.66 -17.79
N ALA A 381 -16.32 -27.62 -17.08
CA ALA A 381 -16.28 -27.76 -15.63
C ALA A 381 -16.88 -26.54 -14.91
N ILE A 382 -16.64 -25.33 -15.44
CA ILE A 382 -17.26 -24.09 -14.95
C ILE A 382 -18.78 -24.20 -15.07
N LYS A 383 -19.29 -24.56 -16.25
CA LYS A 383 -20.73 -24.70 -16.47
C LYS A 383 -21.36 -25.75 -15.54
N ALA A 384 -20.74 -26.93 -15.42
CA ALA A 384 -21.23 -27.98 -14.53
C ALA A 384 -21.28 -27.52 -13.07
N LEU A 385 -20.24 -26.82 -12.59
CA LEU A 385 -20.20 -26.32 -11.22
C LEU A 385 -21.15 -25.13 -11.00
N GLU A 386 -21.40 -24.29 -12.00
CA GLU A 386 -22.45 -23.26 -11.95
C GLU A 386 -23.84 -23.88 -11.82
N GLU A 387 -24.12 -24.98 -12.53
CA GLU A 387 -25.36 -25.75 -12.38
C GLU A 387 -25.48 -26.39 -10.98
N GLU A 388 -24.38 -26.88 -10.41
CA GLU A 388 -24.34 -27.39 -9.02
C GLU A 388 -24.64 -26.27 -7.99
N VAL A 389 -24.02 -25.09 -8.15
CA VAL A 389 -24.29 -23.92 -7.29
C VAL A 389 -25.75 -23.48 -7.41
N GLN A 390 -26.30 -23.44 -8.63
CA GLN A 390 -27.70 -23.08 -8.84
C GLN A 390 -28.65 -24.09 -8.17
N LYS A 391 -28.36 -25.39 -8.29
CA LYS A 391 -29.15 -26.42 -7.62
C LYS A 391 -29.11 -26.26 -6.10
N ARG A 392 -27.93 -26.04 -5.52
CA ARG A 392 -27.79 -25.83 -4.07
C ARG A 392 -28.49 -24.55 -3.60
N ALA A 393 -28.40 -23.48 -4.38
CA ALA A 393 -29.12 -22.24 -4.13
C ALA A 393 -30.64 -22.45 -4.10
N GLN A 394 -31.18 -23.25 -5.03
CA GLN A 394 -32.59 -23.61 -5.05
C GLN A 394 -32.98 -24.43 -3.82
N GLU A 395 -32.19 -25.43 -3.42
CA GLU A 395 -32.45 -26.23 -2.21
C GLU A 395 -32.49 -25.37 -0.94
N LEU A 396 -31.57 -24.41 -0.80
CA LEU A 396 -31.55 -23.46 0.31
C LEU A 396 -32.76 -22.53 0.29
N ALA A 397 -33.13 -22.04 -0.90
CA ALA A 397 -34.31 -21.18 -1.06
C ALA A 397 -35.60 -21.93 -0.71
N ASP A 398 -35.78 -23.15 -1.23
CA ASP A 398 -36.96 -23.99 -0.97
C ASP A 398 -37.06 -24.34 0.52
N GLY A 399 -35.93 -24.66 1.16
CA GLY A 399 -35.88 -24.91 2.60
C GLY A 399 -36.30 -23.69 3.43
N HIS A 400 -35.78 -22.52 3.10
CA HIS A 400 -36.15 -21.27 3.77
C HIS A 400 -37.62 -20.91 3.56
N LEU A 401 -38.13 -21.04 2.33
CA LEU A 401 -39.54 -20.81 2.03
C LEU A 401 -40.45 -21.80 2.76
N ALA A 402 -40.08 -23.08 2.85
CA ALA A 402 -40.85 -24.06 3.62
C ALA A 402 -40.90 -23.70 5.11
N GLU A 403 -39.80 -23.23 5.69
CA GLU A 403 -39.76 -22.74 7.06
C GLU A 403 -40.67 -21.52 7.25
N GLU A 404 -40.60 -20.53 6.37
CA GLU A 404 -41.44 -19.33 6.43
C GLU A 404 -42.93 -19.64 6.23
N ARG A 405 -43.27 -20.50 5.27
CA ARG A 405 -44.63 -20.99 5.05
C ARG A 405 -45.20 -21.65 6.29
N SER A 406 -44.38 -22.39 7.05
CA SER A 406 -44.83 -23.03 8.30
C SER A 406 -45.23 -22.03 9.40
N LYS A 407 -44.74 -20.78 9.32
CA LYS A 407 -45.04 -19.71 10.28
C LYS A 407 -46.32 -18.96 9.93
N CYS A 408 -46.64 -18.84 8.64
CA CYS A 408 -47.74 -17.99 8.16
C CYS A 408 -48.93 -18.72 7.53
N LEU A 409 -48.80 -19.99 7.14
CA LEU A 409 -49.89 -20.76 6.56
C LEU A 409 -50.49 -21.74 7.56
N ALA A 410 -51.77 -22.04 7.37
CA ALA A 410 -52.43 -23.14 8.08
C ALA A 410 -51.82 -24.50 7.67
N ALA A 411 -51.82 -25.45 8.61
CA ALA A 411 -51.30 -26.80 8.36
C ALA A 411 -52.11 -27.58 7.31
N GLU A 412 -53.42 -27.31 7.23
CA GLU A 412 -54.33 -27.92 6.27
C GLU A 412 -55.36 -26.93 5.71
N TYR A 413 -55.76 -27.17 4.46
CA TYR A 413 -56.83 -26.46 3.77
C TYR A 413 -57.72 -27.48 3.07
N GLY A 414 -59.04 -27.42 3.26
CA GLY A 414 -59.94 -28.35 2.56
C GLY A 414 -59.70 -29.83 2.88
N GLY A 415 -59.06 -30.16 4.01
CA GLY A 415 -58.61 -31.51 4.36
C GLY A 415 -57.31 -31.97 3.68
N ARG A 416 -56.63 -31.08 2.94
CA ARG A 416 -55.32 -31.33 2.31
C ARG A 416 -54.22 -30.64 3.11
N THR A 417 -53.08 -31.30 3.28
CA THR A 417 -51.91 -30.68 3.90
C THR A 417 -51.33 -29.58 3.00
N MET A 418 -50.70 -28.57 3.60
CA MET A 418 -50.04 -27.48 2.85
C MET A 418 -49.07 -28.02 1.78
N GLY A 419 -48.26 -29.04 2.11
CA GLY A 419 -47.30 -29.65 1.17
C GLY A 419 -47.93 -30.46 0.04
N ALA A 420 -49.24 -30.76 0.09
CA ALA A 420 -49.96 -31.43 -0.98
C ALA A 420 -50.59 -30.44 -1.99
N LEU A 421 -50.50 -29.13 -1.73
CA LEU A 421 -51.05 -28.10 -2.60
C LEU A 421 -49.99 -27.61 -3.60
N PRO A 422 -50.33 -27.45 -4.89
CA PRO A 422 -49.42 -26.90 -5.90
C PRO A 422 -49.35 -25.37 -5.78
N LEU A 423 -48.91 -24.86 -4.62
CA LEU A 423 -48.90 -23.42 -4.32
C LEU A 423 -48.01 -22.63 -5.30
N CYS A 424 -46.88 -23.21 -5.71
CA CYS A 424 -45.97 -22.59 -6.67
C CYS A 424 -46.56 -22.44 -8.09
N ASP A 425 -47.58 -23.22 -8.44
CA ASP A 425 -48.21 -23.13 -9.76
C ASP A 425 -49.20 -21.95 -9.84
N ASP A 426 -49.70 -21.46 -8.70
CA ASP A 426 -50.63 -20.33 -8.64
C ASP A 426 -49.89 -18.99 -8.67
N ALA A 427 -50.09 -18.22 -9.75
CA ALA A 427 -49.42 -16.94 -9.93
C ALA A 427 -49.74 -15.92 -8.82
N ALA A 428 -51.00 -15.85 -8.38
CA ALA A 428 -51.42 -14.91 -7.34
C ALA A 428 -50.81 -15.26 -5.98
N TYR A 429 -50.70 -16.56 -5.67
CA TYR A 429 -49.99 -17.03 -4.49
C TYR A 429 -48.49 -16.66 -4.56
N ARG A 430 -47.82 -16.94 -5.68
CA ARG A 430 -46.40 -16.59 -5.87
C ARG A 430 -46.13 -15.10 -5.71
N ASP A 431 -46.98 -14.25 -6.29
CA ASP A 431 -46.85 -12.80 -6.20
C ASP A 431 -47.03 -12.31 -4.75
N ALA A 432 -48.01 -12.87 -4.03
CA ALA A 432 -48.23 -12.58 -2.61
C ALA A 432 -47.06 -13.05 -1.73
N GLU A 433 -46.52 -14.24 -1.99
CA GLU A 433 -45.36 -14.77 -1.28
C GLU A 433 -44.10 -13.95 -1.53
N ALA A 434 -43.83 -13.54 -2.78
CA ALA A 434 -42.71 -12.67 -3.09
C ALA A 434 -42.83 -11.29 -2.41
N ALA A 435 -44.05 -10.72 -2.39
CA ALA A 435 -44.31 -9.48 -1.67
C ALA A 435 -44.11 -9.63 -0.15
N TYR A 436 -44.52 -10.77 0.42
CA TYR A 436 -44.30 -11.10 1.83
C TYR A 436 -42.81 -11.21 2.15
N MET A 437 -42.04 -11.98 1.36
CA MET A 437 -40.60 -12.15 1.54
C MET A 437 -39.85 -10.82 1.44
N LYS A 438 -40.19 -9.99 0.45
CA LYS A 438 -39.62 -8.64 0.31
C LYS A 438 -39.91 -7.75 1.52
N MET A 439 -41.10 -7.86 2.12
CA MET A 439 -41.47 -7.06 3.28
C MET A 439 -40.73 -7.49 4.54
N LEU A 440 -40.46 -8.79 4.71
CA LEU A 440 -39.65 -9.31 5.81
C LEU A 440 -38.19 -8.81 5.82
N GLU A 441 -37.65 -8.45 4.65
CA GLU A 441 -36.30 -7.88 4.54
C GLU A 441 -36.23 -6.41 5.00
N SER A 442 -37.36 -5.72 5.13
CA SER A 442 -37.39 -4.31 5.54
C SER A 442 -37.31 -4.15 7.06
N ASP A 443 -36.42 -3.28 7.54
CA ASP A 443 -36.29 -2.89 8.95
C ASP A 443 -37.56 -2.20 9.54
N HIS A 444 -38.51 -1.84 8.68
CA HIS A 444 -39.75 -1.12 9.04
C HIS A 444 -40.99 -1.78 8.44
N ALA A 445 -41.03 -3.12 8.42
CA ALA A 445 -42.18 -3.87 7.92
C ALA A 445 -43.49 -3.48 8.66
N ASP A 446 -44.51 -3.05 7.90
CA ASP A 446 -45.84 -2.79 8.44
C ASP A 446 -46.53 -4.10 8.79
N ALA A 447 -46.75 -4.36 10.08
CA ALA A 447 -47.39 -5.56 10.58
C ALA A 447 -48.80 -5.77 9.98
N ALA A 448 -49.55 -4.69 9.73
CA ALA A 448 -50.88 -4.80 9.12
C ALA A 448 -50.77 -5.19 7.62
N ALA A 449 -49.76 -4.72 6.92
CA ALA A 449 -49.50 -5.12 5.54
C ALA A 449 -49.02 -6.57 5.44
N LEU A 450 -48.13 -7.00 6.33
CA LEU A 450 -47.73 -8.41 6.45
C LEU A 450 -48.95 -9.30 6.70
N GLN A 451 -49.82 -8.94 7.65
CA GLN A 451 -51.02 -9.73 7.92
C GLN A 451 -51.94 -9.83 6.70
N ARG A 452 -52.14 -8.74 5.94
CA ARG A 452 -52.93 -8.78 4.69
C ARG A 452 -52.33 -9.74 3.66
N LEU A 453 -51.01 -9.79 3.55
CA LEU A 453 -50.33 -10.73 2.65
C LEU A 453 -50.50 -12.17 3.13
N ILE A 454 -50.36 -12.42 4.43
CA ILE A 454 -50.63 -13.72 5.05
C ILE A 454 -52.06 -14.17 4.78
N ASP A 455 -53.05 -13.29 4.99
CA ASP A 455 -54.46 -13.59 4.73
C ASP A 455 -54.68 -13.90 3.25
N THR A 456 -54.09 -13.12 2.34
CA THR A 456 -54.15 -13.36 0.89
C THR A 456 -53.57 -14.73 0.52
N MET A 457 -52.39 -15.09 1.06
CA MET A 457 -51.77 -16.40 0.82
C MET A 457 -52.64 -17.55 1.35
N ASN A 458 -53.22 -17.39 2.53
CA ASN A 458 -54.14 -18.37 3.12
C ASN A 458 -55.43 -18.53 2.31
N GLU A 459 -56.01 -17.44 1.81
CA GLU A 459 -57.19 -17.45 0.94
C GLU A 459 -56.89 -18.15 -0.40
N ARG A 460 -55.74 -17.86 -1.02
CA ARG A 460 -55.31 -18.55 -2.25
C ARG A 460 -55.10 -20.04 -1.99
N ALA A 461 -54.42 -20.42 -0.92
CA ALA A 461 -54.23 -21.82 -0.55
C ALA A 461 -55.56 -22.54 -0.32
N ALA A 462 -56.52 -21.89 0.36
CA ALA A 462 -57.87 -22.42 0.54
C ALA A 462 -58.62 -22.59 -0.79
N GLY A 463 -58.51 -21.62 -1.69
CA GLY A 463 -59.09 -21.69 -3.05
C GLY A 463 -58.51 -22.84 -3.88
N ILE A 464 -57.18 -23.02 -3.86
CA ILE A 464 -56.52 -24.13 -4.54
C ILE A 464 -57.00 -25.47 -3.99
N ALA A 465 -57.05 -25.62 -2.66
CA ALA A 465 -57.54 -26.85 -2.04
C ALA A 465 -59.01 -27.13 -2.40
N HIS A 466 -59.84 -26.09 -2.45
CA HIS A 466 -61.23 -26.16 -2.88
C HIS A 466 -61.33 -26.63 -4.34
N ASP A 467 -60.63 -26.00 -5.28
CA ASP A 467 -60.64 -26.36 -6.69
C ASP A 467 -60.16 -27.81 -6.91
N MET A 468 -59.15 -28.26 -6.17
CA MET A 468 -58.71 -29.66 -6.16
C MET A 468 -59.81 -30.61 -5.68
N ASN A 469 -60.53 -30.26 -4.62
CA ASN A 469 -61.65 -31.05 -4.12
C ASN A 469 -62.80 -31.09 -5.13
N VAL A 470 -63.16 -29.94 -5.71
CA VAL A 470 -64.19 -29.84 -6.77
C VAL A 470 -63.83 -30.70 -7.98
N ALA A 471 -62.57 -30.67 -8.42
CA ALA A 471 -62.08 -31.50 -9.51
C ALA A 471 -62.16 -33.00 -9.18
N ASP A 472 -61.90 -33.37 -7.91
CA ASP A 472 -61.99 -34.74 -7.43
C ASP A 472 -63.42 -35.28 -7.38
N ARG A 473 -64.45 -34.43 -7.29
CA ARG A 473 -65.86 -34.87 -7.24
C ARG A 473 -66.24 -35.82 -8.37
N ALA A 474 -65.70 -35.59 -9.58
CA ALA A 474 -65.96 -36.44 -10.74
C ALA A 474 -65.41 -37.88 -10.59
N LYS A 475 -64.51 -38.12 -9.63
CA LYS A 475 -63.93 -39.44 -9.36
C LYS A 475 -64.86 -40.35 -8.56
N TYR A 476 -65.73 -39.77 -7.72
CA TYR A 476 -66.58 -40.53 -6.80
C TYR A 476 -68.08 -40.22 -6.90
N LEU A 477 -68.47 -39.15 -7.59
CA LEU A 477 -69.86 -38.83 -7.89
C LEU A 477 -70.22 -39.10 -9.36
N PRO A 478 -71.43 -39.58 -9.65
CA PRO A 478 -71.94 -39.66 -11.02
C PRO A 478 -71.97 -38.31 -11.73
N LYS A 479 -71.77 -38.31 -13.06
CA LYS A 479 -71.80 -37.11 -13.91
C LYS A 479 -73.10 -36.29 -13.79
N ALA A 480 -74.20 -36.97 -13.45
CA ALA A 480 -75.48 -36.34 -13.15
C ALA A 480 -76.21 -37.11 -12.04
N LEU A 481 -76.85 -36.38 -11.14
CA LEU A 481 -77.69 -36.93 -10.08
C LEU A 481 -79.14 -36.52 -10.35
N ARG A 482 -80.02 -37.52 -10.50
CA ARG A 482 -81.45 -37.32 -10.85
C ARG A 482 -81.66 -36.44 -12.11
N GLY A 483 -80.73 -36.48 -13.06
CA GLY A 483 -80.77 -35.71 -14.32
C GLY A 483 -80.19 -34.30 -14.24
N VAL A 484 -79.72 -33.85 -13.08
CA VAL A 484 -79.00 -32.58 -12.92
C VAL A 484 -77.49 -32.83 -13.03
N PRO A 485 -76.77 -32.11 -13.91
CA PRO A 485 -75.32 -32.22 -14.00
C PRO A 485 -74.63 -31.86 -12.68
N LEU A 486 -73.56 -32.57 -12.33
CA LEU A 486 -72.83 -32.39 -11.07
C LEU A 486 -72.44 -30.92 -10.80
N ARG A 487 -71.99 -30.20 -11.84
CA ARG A 487 -71.62 -28.77 -11.79
C ARG A 487 -72.77 -27.80 -11.47
N ALA A 488 -74.02 -28.27 -11.57
CA ALA A 488 -75.22 -27.45 -11.35
C ALA A 488 -75.83 -27.70 -9.96
N LEU A 489 -75.23 -28.57 -9.16
CA LEU A 489 -75.63 -28.80 -7.77
C LEU A 489 -74.89 -27.80 -6.88
N PRO A 490 -75.58 -27.14 -5.93
CA PRO A 490 -74.96 -26.22 -4.98
C PRO A 490 -74.32 -26.99 -3.82
N LEU A 491 -73.38 -27.89 -4.15
CA LEU A 491 -72.69 -28.73 -3.16
C LEU A 491 -71.78 -27.90 -2.24
N ASP A 492 -71.34 -26.73 -2.71
CA ASP A 492 -70.50 -25.81 -1.95
C ASP A 492 -71.29 -25.07 -0.86
N ASP A 493 -72.61 -24.97 -1.01
CA ASP A 493 -73.50 -24.37 -0.01
C ASP A 493 -73.93 -25.39 1.08
N ASP A 494 -73.57 -26.67 0.93
CA ASP A 494 -73.91 -27.73 1.89
C ASP A 494 -72.75 -27.99 2.86
N ASP A 495 -72.87 -27.46 4.08
CA ASP A 495 -71.87 -27.58 5.14
C ASP A 495 -71.50 -29.03 5.48
N GLU A 496 -72.48 -29.94 5.47
CA GLU A 496 -72.24 -31.35 5.78
C GLU A 496 -71.51 -32.04 4.63
N PHE A 497 -71.86 -31.70 3.38
CA PHE A 497 -71.14 -32.19 2.21
C PHE A 497 -69.68 -31.72 2.21
N ARG A 498 -69.44 -30.42 2.47
CA ARG A 498 -68.08 -29.87 2.58
C ARG A 498 -67.29 -30.55 3.70
N ARG A 499 -67.86 -30.74 4.88
CA ARG A 499 -67.17 -31.45 5.98
C ARG A 499 -66.72 -32.86 5.56
N LEU A 500 -67.63 -33.64 4.96
CA LEU A 500 -67.32 -34.99 4.48
C LEU A 500 -66.28 -34.99 3.35
N GLU A 501 -66.31 -33.97 2.49
CA GLU A 501 -65.34 -33.80 1.40
C GLU A 501 -63.94 -33.50 1.95
N HIS A 502 -63.84 -32.69 3.00
CA HIS A 502 -62.58 -32.43 3.69
C HIS A 502 -62.06 -33.69 4.39
N GLU A 503 -62.92 -34.45 5.09
CA GLU A 503 -62.56 -35.73 5.68
C GLU A 503 -62.06 -36.73 4.62
N ARG A 504 -62.73 -36.79 3.47
CA ARG A 504 -62.32 -37.63 2.34
C ARG A 504 -60.96 -37.21 1.81
N ALA A 505 -60.73 -35.91 1.59
CA ALA A 505 -59.45 -35.41 1.10
C ALA A 505 -58.31 -35.76 2.07
N ARG A 506 -58.55 -35.68 3.38
CA ARG A 506 -57.59 -36.06 4.41
C ARG A 506 -57.28 -37.56 4.40
N ALA A 507 -58.32 -38.40 4.32
CA ALA A 507 -58.17 -39.85 4.24
C ALA A 507 -57.46 -40.27 2.93
N ALA A 508 -57.77 -39.61 1.81
CA ALA A 508 -57.15 -39.88 0.52
C ALA A 508 -55.67 -39.49 0.47
N GLY A 509 -55.27 -38.47 1.23
CA GLY A 509 -53.88 -38.05 1.40
C GLY A 509 -53.08 -38.93 2.39
N THR A 510 -53.73 -39.81 3.14
CA THR A 510 -53.08 -40.63 4.19
C THR A 510 -52.91 -42.07 3.72
N PRO A 511 -51.66 -42.61 3.63
CA PRO A 511 -51.44 -43.99 3.23
C PRO A 511 -52.18 -44.99 4.14
N GLY A 512 -52.86 -45.97 3.54
CA GLY A 512 -53.56 -47.04 4.28
C GLY A 512 -55.04 -46.80 4.59
N HIS A 513 -55.59 -45.62 4.26
CA HIS A 513 -56.98 -45.25 4.59
C HIS A 513 -58.00 -45.52 3.46
N LYS A 514 -57.72 -46.49 2.57
CA LYS A 514 -58.57 -46.72 1.38
C LYS A 514 -60.04 -47.07 1.71
N ALA A 515 -60.26 -47.91 2.72
CA ALA A 515 -61.62 -48.30 3.13
C ALA A 515 -62.40 -47.11 3.72
N GLU A 516 -61.72 -46.18 4.39
CA GLU A 516 -62.31 -44.95 4.91
C GLU A 516 -62.70 -44.00 3.78
N VAL A 517 -61.85 -43.86 2.75
CA VAL A 517 -62.18 -43.10 1.54
C VAL A 517 -63.44 -43.65 0.87
N GLU A 518 -63.54 -44.97 0.68
CA GLU A 518 -64.72 -45.61 0.07
C GLU A 518 -66.00 -45.37 0.91
N ALA A 519 -65.89 -45.42 2.24
CA ALA A 519 -67.02 -45.14 3.14
C ALA A 519 -67.46 -43.66 3.09
N LEU A 520 -66.51 -42.73 3.02
CA LEU A 520 -66.78 -41.30 2.90
C LEU A 520 -67.37 -40.96 1.53
N GLU A 521 -66.91 -41.60 0.46
CA GLU A 521 -67.48 -41.46 -0.89
C GLU A 521 -68.93 -41.93 -0.96
N ALA A 522 -69.28 -43.04 -0.28
CA ALA A 522 -70.66 -43.49 -0.17
C ALA A 522 -71.55 -42.50 0.60
N GLN A 523 -71.04 -41.91 1.68
CA GLN A 523 -71.73 -40.86 2.43
C GLN A 523 -71.92 -39.58 1.61
N LEU A 524 -70.89 -39.15 0.87
CA LEU A 524 -70.95 -38.01 -0.04
C LEU A 524 -71.98 -38.23 -1.15
N LEU A 525 -72.04 -39.43 -1.72
CA LEU A 525 -73.05 -39.78 -2.71
C LEU A 525 -74.47 -39.76 -2.11
N ALA A 526 -74.64 -40.33 -0.92
CA ALA A 526 -75.93 -40.34 -0.23
C ALA A 526 -76.40 -38.91 0.10
N ARG A 527 -75.48 -38.05 0.59
CA ARG A 527 -75.76 -36.63 0.88
C ARG A 527 -76.11 -35.84 -0.39
N ALA A 528 -75.36 -36.05 -1.47
CA ALA A 528 -75.67 -35.42 -2.76
C ALA A 528 -77.02 -35.90 -3.33
N MET A 529 -77.41 -37.17 -3.09
CA MET A 529 -78.73 -37.69 -3.46
C MET A 529 -79.86 -37.22 -2.54
N SER A 530 -79.57 -36.91 -1.28
CA SER A 530 -80.52 -36.41 -0.29
C SER A 530 -80.75 -34.90 -0.40
N TRP A 531 -80.02 -34.20 -1.26
CA TRP A 531 -80.30 -32.81 -1.58
C TRP A 531 -81.69 -32.67 -2.20
N HIS A 532 -82.59 -32.00 -1.48
CA HIS A 532 -83.93 -31.61 -1.92
C HIS A 532 -84.04 -30.10 -1.86
N GLY A 533 -83.21 -29.40 -2.65
CA GLY A 533 -83.42 -27.97 -2.85
C GLY A 533 -84.84 -27.71 -3.41
N PRO A 534 -85.43 -26.51 -3.19
CA PRO A 534 -86.84 -26.23 -3.50
C PRO A 534 -87.26 -26.44 -4.96
N ASP A 535 -86.34 -26.71 -5.89
CA ASP A 535 -86.62 -26.63 -7.32
C ASP A 535 -86.04 -27.74 -8.20
N LEU A 536 -85.62 -28.90 -7.65
CA LEU A 536 -85.18 -30.02 -8.51
C LEU A 536 -86.24 -30.47 -9.53
N ARG A 537 -87.53 -30.29 -9.20
CA ARG A 537 -88.62 -30.57 -10.15
C ARG A 537 -88.75 -29.49 -11.23
N ALA A 538 -88.46 -28.21 -10.96
CA ALA A 538 -88.57 -27.14 -11.94
C ALA A 538 -87.36 -27.10 -12.88
N THR A 539 -86.13 -27.25 -12.38
CA THR A 539 -84.92 -27.25 -13.23
C THR A 539 -84.84 -28.48 -14.14
N ALA A 540 -85.26 -29.66 -13.66
CA ALA A 540 -85.40 -30.85 -14.50
C ALA A 540 -86.49 -30.69 -15.58
N HIS A 541 -87.55 -29.91 -15.30
CA HIS A 541 -88.59 -29.60 -16.27
C HIS A 541 -88.13 -28.61 -17.36
N ILE A 542 -87.27 -27.65 -16.99
CA ILE A 542 -86.69 -26.65 -17.91
C ILE A 542 -85.63 -27.29 -18.82
N LEU A 543 -84.75 -28.14 -18.29
CA LEU A 543 -83.75 -28.86 -19.10
C LEU A 543 -84.41 -29.91 -20.03
N ARG A 544 -85.46 -30.61 -19.59
CA ARG A 544 -86.25 -31.50 -20.47
C ARG A 544 -87.03 -30.77 -21.57
N ARG A 545 -87.40 -29.50 -21.37
CA ARG A 545 -88.02 -28.67 -22.42
C ARG A 545 -87.01 -28.21 -23.47
N SER A 546 -85.78 -27.90 -23.08
CA SER A 546 -84.72 -27.50 -24.01
C SER A 546 -84.29 -28.63 -24.96
N GLN A 547 -84.16 -29.87 -24.46
CA GLN A 547 -83.82 -31.03 -25.30
C GLN A 547 -84.94 -31.51 -26.23
N ARG A 548 -86.21 -31.12 -26.00
CA ARG A 548 -87.33 -31.42 -26.90
C ARG A 548 -87.58 -30.34 -27.96
N GLY A 549 -86.78 -29.26 -27.97
CA GLY A 549 -86.88 -28.16 -28.94
C GLY A 549 -86.00 -28.31 -30.20
N PHE A 550 -85.20 -29.38 -30.29
CA PHE A 550 -84.44 -29.74 -31.49
C PHE A 550 -84.81 -31.18 -31.90
N LEU A 551 -85.98 -31.34 -32.51
CA LEU A 551 -86.34 -32.44 -33.40
C LEU A 551 -87.15 -31.86 -34.56
#